data_AF-A0A974S7R5-F1
#
_entry.id   AF-A0A974S7R5-F1
#
_cell.length_a   1.000
_cell.length_b   1.000
_cell.length_c   1.000
_cell.angle_alpha   90.00
_cell.angle_beta   90.00
_cell.angle_gamma   90.00
#
_symmetry.space_group_name_H-M   'P 1'
#
loop_
_entity.id
_entity.type
_entity.pdbx_description
1 polymer ?
#
loop_
_entity_poly.entity_id
_entity_poly.type
_entity_poly.pdbx_seq_one_letter_code
_entity_poly.pdbx_strand_id
1 'polypeptide(L)'
;MLPYWSYTEAGNRILPPEFRRKDDPVWGSLYREHRSSATNSGVPIDAGLNPNPIQADALNQRTYRRKGAQLGFCAHLDRNLHGRVHVQVGDGVGMGDVPTAANDPIFWLHHCDIDRMWMSWNANGGRNPTDAWADRSFVLPDGRGNKMERMISSVLDASKLQYAYDALLPGPTITAATAGGPVRPVVTLARSSTAVALSDDVVQITLSPTGMKSPKIMGAGLRRQYLVLGTLSANVQPGVLYAVEVRSSAAWFVVGYIHFFDAVPHGDSGHDHMAMAGRRLPSTVSSASM
;
A
#
# COMPACT_ATOMS: atom_id res chain seq x y z
N MET A 1 7.43 9.59 23.42
CA MET A 1 6.60 8.94 22.38
C MET A 1 6.88 9.67 21.08
N LEU A 2 7.00 8.97 19.95
CA LEU A 2 7.15 9.64 18.67
C LEU A 2 5.81 10.24 18.23
N PRO A 3 5.80 11.42 17.58
CA PRO A 3 4.61 11.93 16.92
C PRO A 3 4.27 11.13 15.67
N TYR A 4 3.09 11.35 15.11
CA TYR A 4 2.64 10.80 13.83
C TYR A 4 2.29 11.93 12.88
N TRP A 5 2.37 11.65 11.57
CA TRP A 5 1.96 12.61 10.54
C TRP A 5 0.56 12.24 10.04
N SER A 6 -0.46 12.96 10.51
CA SER A 6 -1.89 12.66 10.25
C SER A 6 -2.39 13.10 8.86
N TYR A 7 -1.66 12.78 7.80
CA TYR A 7 -1.95 13.21 6.41
C TYR A 7 -3.26 12.67 5.82
N THR A 8 -3.94 11.73 6.50
CA THR A 8 -5.30 11.32 6.14
C THR A 8 -6.32 12.44 6.38
N GLU A 9 -6.02 13.38 7.28
CA GLU A 9 -6.74 14.63 7.46
C GLU A 9 -6.29 15.64 6.40
N ALA A 10 -7.24 16.21 5.66
CA ALA A 10 -6.92 17.04 4.49
C ALA A 10 -6.02 18.25 4.81
N GLY A 11 -6.12 18.82 6.02
CA GLY A 11 -5.29 19.94 6.47
C GLY A 11 -3.82 19.58 6.75
N ASN A 12 -3.48 18.30 6.87
CA ASN A 12 -2.18 17.84 7.34
C ASN A 12 -1.35 17.18 6.24
N ARG A 13 -1.67 17.41 4.96
CA ARG A 13 -0.98 16.77 3.82
C ARG A 13 0.30 17.47 3.38
N ILE A 14 0.59 18.62 3.95
CA ILE A 14 1.87 19.31 3.74
C ILE A 14 2.87 18.71 4.72
N LEU A 15 4.07 18.38 4.23
CA LEU A 15 5.16 17.94 5.09
C LEU A 15 5.39 18.98 6.21
N PRO A 16 5.49 18.57 7.49
CA PRO A 16 5.60 19.52 8.59
C PRO A 16 6.80 20.46 8.39
N PRO A 17 6.65 21.76 8.72
CA PRO A 17 7.66 22.78 8.41
C PRO A 17 9.04 22.47 9.01
N GLU A 18 9.10 21.79 10.16
CA GLU A 18 10.33 21.36 10.82
C GLU A 18 11.19 20.50 9.90
N PHE A 19 10.59 19.65 9.07
CA PHE A 19 11.32 18.80 8.14
C PHE A 19 11.79 19.55 6.89
N ARG A 20 11.28 20.76 6.62
CA ARG A 20 11.56 21.50 5.37
C ARG A 20 12.60 22.60 5.51
N ARG A 21 13.00 22.96 6.73
CA ARG A 21 13.91 24.09 6.99
C ARG A 21 15.37 23.64 6.99
N LYS A 22 16.02 23.66 5.83
CA LYS A 22 17.42 23.23 5.64
C LYS A 22 18.42 23.91 6.58
N ASP A 23 18.32 25.23 6.73
CA ASP A 23 19.33 26.03 7.44
C ASP A 23 18.89 26.44 8.87
N ASP A 24 17.79 25.87 9.38
CA ASP A 24 17.30 26.15 10.72
C ASP A 24 18.22 25.50 11.78
N PRO A 25 18.69 26.25 12.80
CA PRO A 25 19.67 25.74 13.77
C PRO A 25 19.11 24.64 14.68
N VAL A 26 17.79 24.50 14.79
CA VAL A 26 17.12 23.47 15.57
C VAL A 26 16.69 22.31 14.67
N TRP A 27 16.08 22.64 13.52
CA TRP A 27 15.38 21.66 12.69
C TRP A 27 16.13 21.23 11.43
N GLY A 28 17.22 21.90 11.06
CA GLY A 28 18.00 21.60 9.85
C GLY A 28 18.50 20.15 9.77
N SER A 29 18.71 19.51 10.92
CA SER A 29 19.07 18.08 10.98
C SER A 29 17.97 17.12 10.50
N LEU A 30 16.70 17.58 10.45
CA LEU A 30 15.56 16.82 9.92
C LEU A 30 15.37 16.99 8.41
N TYR A 31 16.03 17.99 7.81
CA TYR A 31 15.95 18.22 6.37
C TYR A 31 16.66 17.10 5.59
N ARG A 32 16.05 16.70 4.47
CA ARG A 32 16.67 15.81 3.49
C ARG A 32 16.52 16.39 2.09
N GLU A 33 17.61 16.35 1.34
CA GLU A 33 17.65 16.83 -0.04
C GLU A 33 16.89 15.88 -0.99
N HIS A 34 17.01 14.57 -0.76
CA HIS A 34 16.33 13.50 -1.50
C HIS A 34 14.85 13.34 -1.10
N ARG A 35 14.10 14.42 -1.29
CA ARG A 35 12.64 14.44 -1.31
C ARG A 35 12.19 15.10 -2.62
N SER A 36 10.95 14.86 -3.02
CA SER A 36 10.39 15.59 -4.15
C SER A 36 10.44 17.10 -3.91
N SER A 37 10.76 17.86 -4.95
CA SER A 37 10.88 19.34 -4.87
C SER A 37 9.58 19.98 -4.37
N ALA A 38 8.44 19.44 -4.77
CA ALA A 38 7.11 19.82 -4.30
C ALA A 38 6.98 19.64 -2.77
N THR A 39 7.36 18.48 -2.24
CA THR A 39 7.30 18.20 -0.80
C THR A 39 8.20 19.14 0.00
N ASN A 40 9.45 19.35 -0.41
CA ASN A 40 10.35 20.29 0.25
C ASN A 40 9.86 21.75 0.17
N SER A 41 9.15 22.10 -0.90
CA SER A 41 8.53 23.43 -1.08
C SER A 41 7.23 23.61 -0.29
N GLY A 42 6.74 22.57 0.40
CA GLY A 42 5.51 22.63 1.19
C GLY A 42 4.23 22.48 0.37
N VAL A 43 4.31 21.86 -0.81
CA VAL A 43 3.13 21.45 -1.58
C VAL A 43 2.51 20.22 -0.90
N PRO A 44 1.16 20.13 -0.80
CA PRO A 44 0.50 18.92 -0.30
C PRO A 44 0.86 17.68 -1.12
N ILE A 45 1.07 16.54 -0.46
CA ILE A 45 1.45 15.26 -1.13
C ILE A 45 0.36 14.68 -2.05
N ASP A 46 -0.85 15.23 -2.04
CA ASP A 46 -1.94 14.87 -2.92
C ASP A 46 -2.26 15.94 -3.98
N ALA A 47 -1.45 17.00 -4.08
CA ALA A 47 -1.69 18.08 -5.02
C ALA A 47 -1.71 17.56 -6.47
N GLY A 48 -2.79 17.89 -7.19
CA GLY A 48 -2.99 17.46 -8.59
C GLY A 48 -3.47 16.01 -8.74
N LEU A 49 -3.71 15.27 -7.66
CA LEU A 49 -4.21 13.89 -7.73
C LEU A 49 -5.74 13.84 -7.58
N ASN A 50 -6.42 13.23 -8.55
CA ASN A 50 -7.86 13.02 -8.56
C ASN A 50 -8.19 11.66 -9.23
N PRO A 51 -8.85 10.71 -8.53
CA PRO A 51 -9.33 10.80 -7.16
C PRO A 51 -8.20 10.93 -6.15
N ASN A 52 -8.45 11.63 -5.04
CA ASN A 52 -7.42 11.79 -4.00
C ASN A 52 -7.02 10.41 -3.44
N PRO A 53 -5.74 10.02 -3.53
CA PRO A 53 -5.32 8.68 -3.20
C PRO A 53 -4.83 8.53 -1.75
N ILE A 54 -4.85 9.62 -0.96
CA ILE A 54 -4.47 9.70 0.45
C ILE A 54 -5.72 9.56 1.33
N GLN A 55 -6.18 8.32 1.47
CA GLN A 55 -7.42 7.94 2.18
C GLN A 55 -7.19 6.76 3.12
N ALA A 56 -7.95 6.71 4.22
CA ALA A 56 -7.89 5.64 5.21
C ALA A 56 -8.77 4.41 4.84
N ASP A 57 -8.93 4.11 3.55
CA ASP A 57 -9.86 3.09 3.05
C ASP A 57 -9.53 1.66 3.53
N ALA A 58 -8.30 1.42 3.99
CA ALA A 58 -7.90 0.18 4.63
C ALA A 58 -8.77 -0.14 5.86
N LEU A 59 -9.28 0.87 6.57
CA LEU A 59 -10.15 0.69 7.74
C LEU A 59 -11.48 -0.01 7.39
N ASN A 60 -11.89 -0.01 6.11
CA ASN A 60 -13.09 -0.71 5.64
C ASN A 60 -12.89 -2.22 5.48
N GLN A 61 -11.65 -2.73 5.60
CA GLN A 61 -11.37 -4.15 5.38
C GLN A 61 -11.79 -5.00 6.59
N ARG A 62 -12.46 -6.13 6.33
CA ARG A 62 -12.98 -7.01 7.39
C ARG A 62 -11.99 -8.09 7.86
N THR A 63 -10.86 -8.22 7.17
CA THR A 63 -9.87 -9.29 7.42
C THR A 63 -8.47 -8.71 7.35
N TYR A 64 -7.53 -9.25 8.13
CA TYR A 64 -6.15 -8.76 8.14
C TYR A 64 -5.40 -8.96 6.81
N ARG A 65 -5.47 -10.18 6.23
CA ARG A 65 -4.79 -10.68 5.01
C ARG A 65 -3.66 -9.81 4.42
N ARG A 66 -2.43 -10.36 4.48
CA ARG A 66 -1.19 -9.79 3.91
C ARG A 66 -1.05 -9.94 2.39
N LYS A 67 -1.75 -10.90 1.79
CA LYS A 67 -1.67 -11.21 0.35
C LYS A 67 -2.96 -11.82 -0.19
N GLY A 68 -3.09 -11.85 -1.52
CA GLY A 68 -4.18 -12.50 -2.24
C GLY A 68 -5.00 -11.54 -3.10
N ALA A 69 -5.94 -12.11 -3.86
CA ALA A 69 -6.80 -11.35 -4.78
C ALA A 69 -7.84 -10.47 -4.07
N GLN A 70 -8.33 -10.92 -2.90
CA GLN A 70 -9.12 -10.09 -2.00
C GLN A 70 -8.17 -9.48 -0.97
N LEU A 71 -7.97 -8.17 -1.08
CA LEU A 71 -7.13 -7.42 -0.14
C LEU A 71 -7.75 -7.45 1.27
N GLY A 72 -6.92 -7.70 2.28
CA GLY A 72 -7.24 -7.41 3.67
C GLY A 72 -6.68 -6.05 4.10
N PHE A 73 -6.85 -5.71 5.37
CA PHE A 73 -6.36 -4.47 5.96
C PHE A 73 -4.89 -4.22 5.63
N CYS A 74 -4.00 -5.17 5.94
CA CYS A 74 -2.56 -5.05 5.72
C CYS A 74 -2.24 -4.88 4.23
N ALA A 75 -2.69 -5.80 3.37
CA ALA A 75 -2.43 -5.70 1.94
C ALA A 75 -3.02 -4.44 1.30
N HIS A 76 -4.17 -3.94 1.78
CA HIS A 76 -4.79 -2.74 1.25
C HIS A 76 -4.04 -1.48 1.69
N LEU A 77 -3.63 -1.41 2.96
CA LEU A 77 -2.86 -0.30 3.51
C LEU A 77 -1.51 -0.18 2.78
N ASP A 78 -0.78 -1.29 2.70
CA ASP A 78 0.55 -1.32 2.11
C ASP A 78 0.53 -0.89 0.64
N ARG A 79 -0.38 -1.48 -0.16
CA ARG A 79 -0.51 -1.29 -1.63
C ARG A 79 -1.13 0.03 -2.07
N ASN A 80 -1.60 0.82 -1.13
CA ASN A 80 -2.23 2.09 -1.43
C ASN A 80 -1.54 3.18 -0.62
N LEU A 81 -2.13 3.56 0.50
CA LEU A 81 -1.75 4.76 1.23
C LEU A 81 -0.27 4.77 1.61
N HIS A 82 0.24 3.68 2.18
CA HIS A 82 1.64 3.56 2.63
C HIS A 82 2.62 3.80 1.47
N GLY A 83 2.58 2.97 0.43
CA GLY A 83 3.52 3.11 -0.68
C GLY A 83 3.34 4.40 -1.50
N ARG A 84 2.13 4.97 -1.55
CA ARG A 84 1.89 6.27 -2.19
C ARG A 84 2.55 7.42 -1.45
N VAL A 85 2.47 7.46 -0.13
CA VAL A 85 3.12 8.51 0.67
C VAL A 85 4.64 8.44 0.50
N HIS A 86 5.21 7.24 0.54
CA HIS A 86 6.62 7.02 0.23
C HIS A 86 7.05 7.61 -1.11
N VAL A 87 6.31 7.28 -2.18
CA VAL A 87 6.62 7.75 -3.55
C VAL A 87 6.35 9.25 -3.72
N GLN A 88 5.35 9.82 -3.05
CA GLN A 88 5.08 11.26 -3.13
C GLN A 88 6.14 12.09 -2.39
N VAL A 89 6.67 11.56 -1.29
CA VAL A 89 7.67 12.25 -0.48
C VAL A 89 9.07 12.14 -1.08
N GLY A 90 9.48 10.96 -1.57
CA GLY A 90 10.84 10.74 -2.12
C GLY A 90 10.94 10.89 -3.64
N ASP A 91 12.17 10.88 -4.15
CA ASP A 91 12.54 11.03 -5.56
C ASP A 91 13.20 9.77 -6.15
N GLY A 92 12.79 8.58 -5.66
CA GLY A 92 13.42 7.29 -5.98
C GLY A 92 14.65 6.97 -5.12
N VAL A 93 15.06 7.88 -4.25
CA VAL A 93 15.95 7.67 -3.09
C VAL A 93 15.22 8.16 -1.83
N GLY A 94 15.75 7.86 -0.65
CA GLY A 94 15.14 8.28 0.62
C GLY A 94 13.75 7.66 0.72
N MET A 95 12.74 8.45 1.06
CA MET A 95 11.37 7.95 1.24
C MET A 95 10.81 7.19 0.03
N GLY A 96 11.34 7.41 -1.18
CA GLY A 96 10.88 6.74 -2.39
C GLY A 96 11.38 5.31 -2.52
N ASP A 97 12.38 4.88 -1.74
CA ASP A 97 13.08 3.61 -1.94
C ASP A 97 13.33 2.87 -0.62
N VAL A 98 12.92 1.60 -0.53
CA VAL A 98 12.87 0.87 0.74
C VAL A 98 14.24 0.77 1.44
N PRO A 99 15.35 0.43 0.76
CA PRO A 99 16.69 0.42 1.37
C PRO A 99 17.13 1.75 1.98
N THR A 100 16.59 2.88 1.53
CA THR A 100 17.04 4.21 1.93
C THR A 100 15.98 5.04 2.65
N ALA A 101 14.73 4.57 2.72
CA ALA A 101 13.59 5.31 3.29
C ALA A 101 13.82 5.76 4.74
N ALA A 102 14.34 4.88 5.58
CA ALA A 102 14.56 5.19 6.99
C ALA A 102 15.69 6.22 7.25
N ASN A 103 16.49 6.58 6.23
CA ASN A 103 17.48 7.66 6.35
C ASN A 103 16.82 9.05 6.45
N ASP A 104 15.54 9.15 6.06
CA ASP A 104 14.73 10.35 6.24
C ASP A 104 13.94 10.29 7.56
N PRO A 105 14.13 11.23 8.51
CA PRO A 105 13.44 11.20 9.79
C PRO A 105 11.91 11.22 9.69
N ILE A 106 11.32 11.71 8.58
CA ILE A 106 9.86 11.67 8.39
C ILE A 106 9.32 10.24 8.27
N PHE A 107 10.17 9.29 7.88
CA PHE A 107 9.86 7.85 7.82
C PHE A 107 9.17 7.39 9.11
N TRP A 108 9.70 7.79 10.27
CA TRP A 108 9.19 7.36 11.55
C TRP A 108 7.80 7.94 11.84
N LEU A 109 7.55 9.21 11.50
CA LEU A 109 6.23 9.84 11.68
C LEU A 109 5.19 9.25 10.72
N HIS A 110 5.61 8.93 9.49
CA HIS A 110 4.78 8.20 8.53
C HIS A 110 4.40 6.83 9.09
N HIS A 111 5.37 6.03 9.54
CA HIS A 111 5.11 4.71 10.09
C HIS A 111 4.35 4.73 11.42
N CYS A 112 4.47 5.78 12.23
CA CYS A 112 3.58 5.99 13.38
C CYS A 112 2.13 6.20 12.95
N ASP A 113 1.84 6.90 11.83
CA ASP A 113 0.45 7.01 11.33
C ASP A 113 -0.05 5.68 10.75
N ILE A 114 0.82 4.89 10.11
CA ILE A 114 0.51 3.53 9.66
C ILE A 114 0.16 2.61 10.85
N ASP A 115 0.97 2.65 11.91
CA ASP A 115 0.71 1.92 13.16
C ASP A 115 -0.59 2.41 13.84
N ARG A 116 -0.84 3.72 13.85
CA ARG A 116 -2.10 4.31 14.33
C ARG A 116 -3.30 3.81 13.55
N MET A 117 -3.20 3.62 12.23
CA MET A 117 -4.26 3.01 11.42
C MET A 117 -4.50 1.54 11.79
N TRP A 118 -3.46 0.77 12.11
CA TRP A 118 -3.60 -0.60 12.59
C TRP A 118 -4.30 -0.64 13.96
N MET A 119 -3.90 0.22 14.90
CA MET A 119 -4.60 0.35 16.18
C MET A 119 -6.06 0.76 16.01
N SER A 120 -6.34 1.69 15.09
CA SER A 120 -7.71 2.12 14.76
C SER A 120 -8.55 0.97 14.19
N TRP A 121 -7.96 0.16 13.30
CA TRP A 121 -8.61 -1.02 12.74
C TRP A 121 -8.93 -2.08 13.81
N ASN A 122 -8.02 -2.34 14.75
CA ASN A 122 -8.26 -3.24 15.87
C ASN A 122 -9.38 -2.71 16.79
N ALA A 123 -9.37 -1.40 17.11
CA ALA A 123 -10.40 -0.75 17.93
C ALA A 123 -11.79 -0.84 17.28
N ASN A 124 -11.85 -0.85 15.95
CA ASN A 124 -13.07 -1.04 15.19
C ASN A 124 -13.55 -2.50 15.14
N GLY A 125 -12.84 -3.46 15.75
CA GLY A 125 -13.20 -4.89 15.76
C GLY A 125 -12.38 -5.76 14.81
N GLY A 126 -11.34 -5.20 14.19
CA GLY A 126 -10.35 -5.93 13.41
C GLY A 126 -9.67 -7.04 14.23
N ARG A 127 -9.41 -8.18 13.59
CA ARG A 127 -8.78 -9.35 14.22
C ARG A 127 -7.42 -9.64 13.61
N ASN A 128 -6.39 -9.55 14.43
CA ASN A 128 -5.03 -9.91 14.07
C ASN A 128 -4.90 -11.42 13.77
N PRO A 129 -3.95 -11.81 12.91
CA PRO A 129 -3.76 -13.21 12.54
C PRO A 129 -3.23 -14.02 13.73
N THR A 130 -3.65 -15.27 13.80
CA THR A 130 -3.18 -16.27 14.78
C THR A 130 -2.59 -17.50 14.06
N ASP A 131 -2.33 -17.38 12.77
CA ASP A 131 -1.68 -18.43 11.98
C ASP A 131 -0.16 -18.41 12.22
N ALA A 132 0.56 -19.39 11.65
CA ALA A 132 2.01 -19.57 11.83
C ALA A 132 2.87 -18.34 11.49
N TRP A 133 2.33 -17.32 10.81
CA TRP A 133 3.04 -16.05 10.67
C TRP A 133 3.21 -15.33 12.00
N ALA A 134 2.21 -15.39 12.89
CA ALA A 134 2.26 -14.74 14.20
C ALA A 134 3.38 -15.31 15.10
N ASP A 135 3.86 -16.53 14.80
CA ASP A 135 4.93 -17.19 15.55
C ASP A 135 6.34 -16.88 15.01
N ARG A 136 6.46 -16.07 13.95
CA ARG A 136 7.77 -15.63 13.44
C ARG A 136 8.44 -14.67 14.42
N SER A 137 9.77 -14.77 14.55
CA SER A 137 10.60 -13.84 15.32
C SER A 137 11.43 -12.93 14.42
N PHE A 138 11.65 -11.71 14.88
CA PHE A 138 12.63 -10.77 14.35
C PHE A 138 13.64 -10.41 15.42
N VAL A 139 14.89 -10.16 15.00
CA VAL A 139 15.95 -9.66 15.88
C VAL A 139 16.17 -8.18 15.61
N LEU A 140 16.00 -7.36 16.64
CA LEU A 140 16.10 -5.91 16.60
C LEU A 140 17.11 -5.43 17.65
N PRO A 141 17.78 -4.29 17.48
CA PRO A 141 18.52 -3.66 18.57
C PRO A 141 17.55 -3.02 19.57
N ASP A 142 17.83 -3.14 20.86
CA ASP A 142 17.16 -2.35 21.90
C ASP A 142 17.73 -0.92 21.98
N GLY A 143 17.17 -0.09 22.87
CA GLY A 143 17.64 1.29 23.07
C GLY A 143 19.08 1.44 23.59
N ARG A 144 19.74 0.33 23.94
CA ARG A 144 21.14 0.26 24.36
C ARG A 144 22.02 -0.43 23.30
N GLY A 145 21.45 -0.82 22.16
CA GLY A 145 22.14 -1.55 21.09
C GLY A 145 22.28 -3.06 21.32
N ASN A 146 21.69 -3.62 22.37
CA ASN A 146 21.70 -5.08 22.58
C ASN A 146 20.73 -5.77 21.63
N LYS A 147 21.06 -7.00 21.24
CA LYS A 147 20.15 -7.84 20.44
C LYS A 147 18.91 -8.18 21.26
N MET A 148 17.75 -7.96 20.66
CA MET A 148 16.44 -8.23 21.22
C MET A 148 15.65 -9.05 20.21
N GLU A 149 15.27 -10.27 20.58
CA GLU A 149 14.35 -11.06 19.77
C GLU A 149 12.90 -10.74 20.13
N ARG A 150 12.04 -10.59 19.12
CA ARG A 150 10.61 -10.31 19.26
C ARG A 150 9.81 -11.18 18.32
N MET A 151 8.90 -11.97 18.89
CA MET A 151 7.90 -12.72 18.14
C MET A 151 6.76 -11.78 17.72
N ILE A 152 6.24 -11.93 16.51
CA ILE A 152 5.16 -11.06 15.99
C ILE A 152 3.96 -11.05 16.94
N SER A 153 3.52 -12.20 17.42
CA SER A 153 2.38 -12.31 18.34
C SER A 153 2.56 -11.53 19.65
N SER A 154 3.80 -11.27 20.07
CA SER A 154 4.09 -10.45 21.26
C SER A 154 3.78 -8.96 21.07
N VAL A 155 3.67 -8.50 19.82
CA VAL A 155 3.41 -7.09 19.47
C VAL A 155 2.04 -6.87 18.82
N LEU A 156 1.23 -7.91 18.62
CA LEU A 156 -0.12 -7.78 18.03
C LEU A 156 -1.19 -7.25 19.02
N ASP A 157 -0.82 -7.01 20.27
CA ASP A 157 -1.67 -6.43 21.31
C ASP A 157 -1.00 -5.16 21.84
N ALA A 158 -1.36 -4.01 21.25
CA ALA A 158 -0.77 -2.72 21.57
C ALA A 158 -0.95 -2.33 23.05
N SER A 159 -1.97 -2.85 23.75
CA SER A 159 -2.17 -2.58 25.18
C SER A 159 -1.00 -3.09 26.05
N LYS A 160 -0.24 -4.06 25.55
CA LYS A 160 0.95 -4.62 26.22
C LYS A 160 2.25 -3.87 25.92
N LEU A 161 2.23 -2.92 24.97
CA LEU A 161 3.41 -2.22 24.48
C LEU A 161 3.65 -0.86 25.16
N GLN A 162 2.80 -0.49 26.13
CA GLN A 162 2.95 0.69 26.99
C GLN A 162 3.00 2.03 26.24
N TYR A 163 2.30 2.13 25.10
CA TYR A 163 2.06 3.39 24.40
C TYR A 163 0.62 3.46 23.90
N ALA A 164 0.16 4.66 23.58
CA ALA A 164 -1.15 4.91 22.95
C ALA A 164 -1.08 6.19 22.12
N TYR A 165 -1.86 6.26 21.04
CA TYR A 165 -2.08 7.51 20.32
C TYR A 165 -3.12 8.35 21.05
N ASP A 166 -2.95 9.67 20.98
CA ASP A 166 -3.87 10.67 21.53
C ASP A 166 -5.27 10.62 20.88
N ALA A 167 -5.33 10.22 19.60
CA ALA A 167 -6.55 9.91 18.89
C ALA A 167 -6.38 8.64 18.05
N LEU A 168 -7.49 8.02 17.68
CA LEU A 168 -7.57 6.98 16.65
C LEU A 168 -8.43 7.48 15.48
N LEU A 169 -8.24 6.90 14.29
CA LEU A 169 -9.04 7.26 13.13
C LEU A 169 -10.45 6.67 13.27
N PRO A 170 -11.49 7.43 12.90
CA PRO A 170 -12.83 6.88 12.80
C PRO A 170 -12.89 5.81 11.71
N GLY A 171 -13.69 4.77 11.92
CA GLY A 171 -13.93 3.76 10.91
C GLY A 171 -15.19 2.96 11.20
N PRO A 172 -15.62 2.11 10.26
CA PRO A 172 -16.82 1.30 10.44
C PRO A 172 -16.58 0.23 11.51
N THR A 173 -17.62 -0.11 12.27
CA THR A 173 -17.57 -1.31 13.12
C THR A 173 -17.39 -2.56 12.27
N ILE A 174 -16.28 -3.26 12.49
CA ILE A 174 -15.93 -4.51 11.85
C ILE A 174 -16.53 -5.64 12.67
N THR A 175 -17.66 -6.14 12.19
CA THR A 175 -18.17 -7.43 12.64
C THR A 175 -17.40 -8.56 11.97
N ALA A 176 -17.12 -9.62 12.74
CA ALA A 176 -16.50 -10.83 12.21
C ALA A 176 -17.21 -11.23 10.91
N ALA A 177 -16.44 -11.36 9.82
CA ALA A 177 -17.00 -11.85 8.58
C ALA A 177 -17.64 -13.23 8.88
N THR A 178 -18.96 -13.35 8.72
CA THR A 178 -19.61 -14.66 8.67
C THR A 178 -18.82 -15.51 7.69
N ALA A 179 -18.46 -16.74 8.09
CA ALA A 179 -17.72 -17.70 7.26
C ALA A 179 -18.23 -17.58 5.83
N GLY A 180 -17.30 -17.23 4.92
CA GLY A 180 -17.63 -16.64 3.63
C GLY A 180 -18.76 -17.38 2.96
N GLY A 181 -19.83 -16.66 2.60
CA GLY A 181 -20.80 -17.17 1.65
C GLY A 181 -20.07 -17.71 0.40
N PRO A 182 -20.71 -18.59 -0.38
CA PRO A 182 -20.06 -19.29 -1.48
C PRO A 182 -19.22 -18.34 -2.32
N VAL A 183 -17.94 -18.70 -2.53
CA VAL A 183 -17.01 -17.93 -3.37
C VAL A 183 -17.71 -17.71 -4.70
N ARG A 184 -18.07 -16.46 -4.98
CA ARG A 184 -18.75 -16.12 -6.22
C ARG A 184 -17.74 -16.30 -7.36
N PRO A 185 -18.08 -17.05 -8.42
CA PRO A 185 -17.17 -17.20 -9.55
C PRO A 185 -16.87 -15.83 -10.13
N VAL A 186 -15.59 -15.49 -10.19
CA VAL A 186 -15.10 -14.30 -10.89
C VAL A 186 -15.07 -14.63 -12.37
N VAL A 187 -15.77 -13.84 -13.18
CA VAL A 187 -15.83 -14.02 -14.64
C VAL A 187 -15.06 -12.89 -15.29
N THR A 188 -14.03 -13.23 -16.06
CA THR A 188 -13.25 -12.26 -16.85
C THR A 188 -14.07 -11.80 -18.06
N LEU A 189 -14.59 -10.57 -18.03
CA LEU A 189 -15.42 -10.03 -19.10
C LEU A 189 -14.60 -9.58 -20.32
N ALA A 190 -13.40 -9.05 -20.08
CA ALA A 190 -12.47 -8.62 -21.10
C ALA A 190 -11.03 -8.74 -20.58
N ARG A 191 -10.06 -8.86 -21.48
CA ARG A 191 -8.62 -8.92 -21.13
C ARG A 191 -7.76 -8.35 -22.24
N SER A 192 -6.55 -7.91 -21.89
CA SER A 192 -5.46 -7.74 -22.84
C SER A 192 -4.70 -9.06 -23.01
N SER A 193 -4.18 -9.30 -24.21
CA SER A 193 -3.22 -10.38 -24.48
C SER A 193 -1.77 -9.90 -24.52
N THR A 194 -1.54 -8.59 -24.44
CA THR A 194 -0.21 -7.99 -24.49
C THR A 194 0.19 -7.43 -23.13
N ALA A 195 1.44 -7.68 -22.74
CA ALA A 195 2.09 -6.96 -21.65
C ALA A 195 2.47 -5.56 -22.13
N VAL A 196 2.55 -4.62 -21.19
CA VAL A 196 2.93 -3.23 -21.45
C VAL A 196 4.06 -2.83 -20.51
N ALA A 197 5.10 -2.23 -21.08
CA ALA A 197 6.10 -1.51 -20.31
C ALA A 197 5.56 -0.12 -19.97
N LEU A 198 5.68 0.26 -18.70
CA LEU A 198 5.36 1.61 -18.26
C LEU A 198 6.58 2.50 -18.43
N SER A 199 6.36 3.72 -18.92
CA SER A 199 7.36 4.79 -19.05
C SER A 199 6.69 6.12 -18.71
N ASP A 200 7.40 7.22 -18.96
CA ASP A 200 6.85 8.57 -18.80
C ASP A 200 5.76 8.89 -19.84
N ASP A 201 5.69 8.11 -20.93
CA ASP A 201 4.68 8.24 -21.97
C ASP A 201 3.37 7.52 -21.61
N VAL A 202 2.26 8.12 -22.02
CA VAL A 202 0.94 7.49 -21.88
C VAL A 202 0.84 6.27 -22.79
N VAL A 203 0.56 5.11 -22.20
CA VAL A 203 0.25 3.87 -22.95
C VAL A 203 -1.22 3.52 -22.83
N GLN A 204 -1.86 3.23 -23.96
CA GLN A 204 -3.26 2.80 -24.02
C GLN A 204 -3.37 1.32 -24.39
N ILE A 205 -4.24 0.60 -23.69
CA ILE A 205 -4.50 -0.82 -23.92
C ILE A 205 -6.00 -1.02 -24.15
N THR A 206 -6.34 -1.68 -25.25
CA THR A 206 -7.72 -2.12 -25.51
C THR A 206 -7.96 -3.47 -24.86
N LEU A 207 -9.00 -3.56 -24.02
CA LEU A 207 -9.45 -4.83 -23.46
C LEU A 207 -10.41 -5.52 -24.43
N SER A 208 -10.05 -6.70 -24.91
CA SER A 208 -10.89 -7.48 -25.82
C SER A 208 -11.91 -8.32 -25.02
N PRO A 209 -13.21 -8.27 -25.37
CA PRO A 209 -14.22 -9.10 -24.73
C PRO A 209 -13.89 -10.58 -24.85
N THR A 210 -14.15 -11.36 -23.80
CA THR A 210 -13.95 -12.82 -23.81
C THR A 210 -15.15 -13.59 -24.37
N GLY A 211 -16.24 -12.88 -24.71
CA GLY A 211 -17.54 -13.49 -25.05
C GLY A 211 -18.34 -13.95 -23.83
N MET A 212 -17.77 -13.91 -22.63
CA MET A 212 -18.49 -14.26 -21.40
C MET A 212 -19.45 -13.13 -20.99
N LYS A 213 -20.69 -13.51 -20.68
CA LYS A 213 -21.67 -12.58 -20.11
C LYS A 213 -21.51 -12.53 -18.59
N SER A 214 -21.66 -11.36 -18.00
CA SER A 214 -21.77 -11.27 -16.54
C SER A 214 -22.97 -12.10 -16.07
N PRO A 215 -22.82 -12.98 -15.06
CA PRO A 215 -23.94 -13.75 -14.55
C PRO A 215 -25.07 -12.82 -14.12
N LYS A 216 -26.31 -13.15 -14.51
CA LYS A 216 -27.50 -12.47 -13.99
C LYS A 216 -27.67 -12.90 -12.53
N ILE A 217 -27.42 -11.98 -11.61
CA ILE A 217 -27.73 -12.18 -10.19
C ILE A 217 -29.15 -11.66 -9.96
N MET A 218 -30.06 -12.50 -9.51
CA MET A 218 -31.36 -12.07 -9.01
C MET A 218 -31.18 -11.48 -7.61
N GLY A 219 -31.60 -10.22 -7.43
CA GLY A 219 -31.41 -9.45 -6.19
C GLY A 219 -30.56 -8.21 -6.44
N ALA A 220 -31.01 -7.05 -5.92
CA ALA A 220 -30.47 -5.71 -6.12
C ALA A 220 -29.07 -5.46 -5.50
N GLY A 221 -28.17 -6.43 -5.57
CA GLY A 221 -26.77 -6.24 -5.18
C GLY A 221 -26.00 -5.52 -6.28
N LEU A 222 -25.28 -4.46 -5.91
CA LEU A 222 -24.35 -3.75 -6.80
C LEU A 222 -23.45 -4.74 -7.56
N ARG A 223 -23.48 -4.67 -8.90
CA ARG A 223 -22.51 -5.36 -9.75
C ARG A 223 -21.17 -4.64 -9.61
N ARG A 224 -20.28 -5.17 -8.75
CA ARG A 224 -18.90 -4.68 -8.69
C ARG A 224 -18.10 -5.27 -9.84
N GLN A 225 -17.70 -4.41 -10.77
CA GLN A 225 -16.70 -4.73 -11.78
C GLN A 225 -15.33 -4.32 -11.23
N TYR A 226 -14.31 -5.13 -11.49
CA TYR A 226 -12.95 -4.86 -11.06
C TYR A 226 -12.06 -4.79 -12.30
N LEU A 227 -11.21 -3.77 -12.36
CA LEU A 227 -10.03 -3.79 -13.23
C LEU A 227 -8.91 -4.47 -12.44
N VAL A 228 -8.37 -5.56 -12.99
CA VAL A 228 -7.26 -6.30 -12.36
C VAL A 228 -6.02 -6.09 -13.20
N LEU A 229 -5.05 -5.37 -12.63
CA LEU A 229 -3.69 -5.26 -13.16
C LEU A 229 -2.85 -6.38 -12.56
N GLY A 230 -2.47 -7.35 -13.38
CA GLY A 230 -1.69 -8.52 -12.97
C GLY A 230 -0.23 -8.40 -13.38
N THR A 231 0.63 -9.22 -12.75
CA THR A 231 2.04 -9.41 -13.14
C THR A 231 2.85 -8.10 -13.24
N LEU A 232 2.57 -7.14 -12.35
CA LEU A 232 3.35 -5.91 -12.24
C LEU A 232 4.74 -6.24 -11.69
N SER A 233 5.79 -5.71 -12.31
CA SER A 233 7.18 -5.86 -11.89
C SER A 233 7.99 -4.65 -12.31
N ALA A 234 8.99 -4.29 -11.51
CA ALA A 234 9.97 -3.28 -11.86
C ALA A 234 11.37 -3.75 -11.43
N ASN A 235 12.38 -3.40 -12.22
CA ASN A 235 13.79 -3.69 -11.89
C ASN A 235 14.43 -2.58 -11.06
N VAL A 236 13.86 -1.37 -11.15
CA VAL A 236 14.29 -0.15 -10.46
C VAL A 236 13.02 0.58 -10.04
N GLN A 237 13.08 1.26 -8.90
CA GLN A 237 11.96 2.05 -8.41
C GLN A 237 11.74 3.25 -9.35
N PRO A 238 10.57 3.39 -10.01
CA PRO A 238 10.33 4.51 -10.91
C PRO A 238 10.20 5.86 -10.21
N GLY A 239 9.93 5.87 -8.90
CA GLY A 239 9.81 7.12 -8.11
C GLY A 239 8.57 7.94 -8.44
N VAL A 240 7.60 7.36 -9.18
CA VAL A 240 6.36 8.04 -9.60
C VAL A 240 5.13 7.19 -9.36
N LEU A 241 3.98 7.85 -9.24
CA LEU A 241 2.67 7.19 -9.33
C LEU A 241 2.24 7.15 -10.79
N TYR A 242 1.76 5.99 -11.24
CA TYR A 242 1.09 5.88 -12.53
C TYR A 242 -0.41 5.96 -12.33
N ALA A 243 -1.05 6.95 -12.96
CA ALA A 243 -2.50 7.04 -13.03
C ALA A 243 -3.05 5.92 -13.93
N VAL A 244 -4.07 5.22 -13.43
CA VAL A 244 -4.81 4.22 -14.21
C VAL A 244 -6.10 4.85 -14.66
N GLU A 245 -6.28 4.97 -15.97
CA GLU A 245 -7.48 5.54 -16.56
C GLU A 245 -8.31 4.49 -17.28
N VAL A 246 -9.63 4.64 -17.21
CA VAL A 246 -10.58 3.84 -17.97
C VAL A 246 -11.39 4.77 -18.85
N ARG A 247 -11.67 4.32 -20.08
CA ARG A 247 -12.55 5.03 -21.01
C ARG A 247 -13.93 4.41 -21.02
N SER A 248 -14.96 5.19 -20.73
CA SER A 248 -16.37 4.83 -20.97
C SER A 248 -17.01 5.93 -21.80
N SER A 249 -17.75 5.56 -22.85
CA SER A 249 -18.56 6.51 -23.65
C SER A 249 -17.80 7.80 -24.03
N ALA A 250 -16.62 7.63 -24.63
CA ALA A 250 -15.71 8.66 -25.16
C ALA A 250 -14.80 9.42 -24.18
N ALA A 251 -15.10 9.52 -22.88
CA ALA A 251 -14.25 10.22 -21.90
C ALA A 251 -13.36 9.29 -21.08
N TRP A 252 -12.16 9.75 -20.73
CA TRP A 252 -11.23 9.09 -19.82
C TRP A 252 -11.46 9.56 -18.38
N PHE A 253 -11.35 8.65 -17.43
CA PHE A 253 -11.40 8.96 -16.01
C PHE A 253 -10.38 8.11 -15.25
N VAL A 254 -9.69 8.73 -14.29
CA VAL A 254 -8.76 8.06 -13.39
C VAL A 254 -9.56 7.19 -12.43
N VAL A 255 -9.22 5.90 -12.38
CA VAL A 255 -9.82 4.92 -11.46
C VAL A 255 -8.92 4.59 -10.26
N GLY A 256 -7.67 5.03 -10.30
CA GLY A 256 -6.73 4.88 -9.20
C GLY A 256 -5.28 5.09 -9.65
N TYR A 257 -4.36 4.80 -8.74
CA TYR A 257 -2.92 4.95 -8.95
C TYR A 257 -2.20 3.69 -8.55
N ILE A 258 -1.21 3.29 -9.34
CA ILE A 258 -0.25 2.24 -9.02
C ILE A 258 1.12 2.85 -8.70
N HIS A 259 1.86 2.17 -7.83
CA HIS A 259 3.25 2.46 -7.50
C HIS A 259 4.04 1.17 -7.38
N PHE A 260 5.36 1.28 -7.37
CA PHE A 260 6.27 0.15 -7.25
C PHE A 260 7.13 0.19 -5.97
N PHE A 261 6.71 1.01 -4.98
CA PHE A 261 7.23 0.91 -3.62
C PHE A 261 7.12 -0.53 -3.09
N ASP A 262 8.25 -1.10 -2.67
CA ASP A 262 8.41 -2.51 -2.25
C ASP A 262 8.13 -3.57 -3.36
N ALA A 263 8.12 -3.18 -4.64
CA ALA A 263 7.96 -4.10 -5.78
C ALA A 263 9.28 -4.47 -6.48
N VAL A 264 10.37 -3.81 -6.11
CA VAL A 264 11.73 -4.06 -6.61
C VAL A 264 12.45 -4.99 -5.61
N PRO A 265 13.20 -6.01 -6.04
CA PRO A 265 13.96 -6.85 -5.12
C PRO A 265 14.96 -6.03 -4.29
N HIS A 266 14.90 -6.14 -2.96
CA HIS A 266 15.86 -5.50 -2.05
C HIS A 266 16.07 -6.34 -0.78
N GLY A 267 17.14 -7.15 -0.77
CA GLY A 267 17.57 -7.95 0.38
C GLY A 267 16.63 -9.10 0.78
N ASP A 268 17.20 -10.17 1.35
CA ASP A 268 16.48 -11.40 1.73
C ASP A 268 15.98 -11.39 3.20
N SER A 269 15.85 -10.23 3.84
CA SER A 269 15.64 -10.08 5.30
C SER A 269 14.22 -10.39 5.78
N GLY A 270 13.59 -11.45 5.27
CA GLY A 270 12.36 -12.02 5.84
C GLY A 270 11.10 -11.15 5.77
N HIS A 271 11.19 -9.98 5.11
CA HIS A 271 10.05 -9.15 4.79
C HIS A 271 9.28 -9.78 3.61
N ASP A 272 7.98 -9.99 3.80
CA ASP A 272 7.11 -10.39 2.70
C ASP A 272 7.04 -9.16 1.76
N HIS A 273 7.81 -9.14 0.67
CA HIS A 273 7.61 -8.14 -0.40
C HIS A 273 6.14 -8.07 -0.78
N MET A 274 5.70 -6.97 -1.38
CA MET A 274 4.46 -6.92 -2.15
C MET A 274 4.45 -8.01 -3.22
N ALA A 275 4.03 -9.22 -2.83
CA ALA A 275 3.75 -10.30 -3.71
C ALA A 275 2.46 -9.93 -4.43
N MET A 276 2.60 -9.17 -5.51
CA MET A 276 1.57 -9.04 -6.53
C MET A 276 1.41 -10.43 -7.12
N ALA A 277 0.26 -11.05 -6.87
CA ALA A 277 0.03 -12.47 -7.14
C ALA A 277 0.15 -12.79 -8.64
N GLY A 278 1.37 -13.02 -9.11
CA GLY A 278 1.67 -13.76 -10.32
C GLY A 278 1.78 -15.22 -9.95
N ARG A 279 0.75 -16.01 -10.27
CA ARG A 279 0.88 -17.47 -10.27
C ARG A 279 1.96 -17.78 -11.32
N ARG A 280 3.19 -18.11 -10.89
CA ARG A 280 4.14 -18.82 -11.76
C ARG A 280 3.46 -20.14 -12.12
N LEU A 281 2.86 -20.21 -13.31
CA LEU A 281 2.56 -21.50 -13.92
C LEU A 281 3.90 -22.12 -14.30
N PRO A 282 4.15 -23.41 -13.96
CA PRO A 282 5.39 -24.06 -14.33
C PRO A 282 5.55 -24.03 -15.86
N SER A 283 6.70 -23.56 -16.30
CA SER A 283 7.15 -23.64 -17.68
C SER A 283 7.50 -25.10 -18.00
N THR A 284 6.52 -25.87 -18.42
CA THR A 284 6.77 -27.10 -19.19
C THR A 284 6.28 -26.83 -20.61
N VAL A 285 7.19 -26.35 -21.44
CA VAL A 285 7.08 -26.48 -22.90
C VAL A 285 7.43 -27.93 -23.20
N SER A 286 6.40 -28.75 -23.46
CA SER A 286 6.60 -30.02 -24.17
C SER A 286 6.80 -29.65 -25.64
N SER A 287 8.03 -29.77 -26.12
CA SER A 287 8.30 -29.88 -27.55
C SER A 287 7.94 -31.30 -27.97
N ALA A 288 6.85 -31.45 -28.71
CA ALA A 288 6.64 -32.60 -29.58
C ALA A 288 6.81 -32.08 -31.02
N SER A 289 7.93 -32.46 -31.64
CA SER A 289 8.12 -32.38 -33.09
C SER A 289 7.73 -33.74 -33.67
N MET A 290 6.83 -33.71 -34.65
CA MET A 290 6.39 -34.77 -35.59
C MET A 290 6.30 -36.21 -35.07
#